data_AF-A0A257JGM8-F1
#
_entry.id   AF-A0A257JGM8-F1
#
_cell.length_a   1.000
_cell.length_b   1.000
_cell.length_c   1.000
_cell.angle_alpha   90.00
_cell.angle_beta   90.00
_cell.angle_gamma   90.00
#
_symmetry.space_group_name_H-M   'P 1'
#
loop_
_entity.id
_entity.type
_entity.pdbx_description
1 polymer ?
#
loop_
_entity_poly.entity_id
_entity_poly.type
_entity_poly.pdbx_seq_one_letter_code
_entity_poly.pdbx_strand_id
1 'polypeptide(L)'
;MATNLATWITEHGVSEVECIVPDMNGVQRGKVLPANKFLSSVKENTLRIPGSIFSVTINGEYPEGIGHIIPEYDPDQMMVPDPETIREAPGFATPTAYVIADAFTKDGTPVAIAPRMILKRVLKLYEDRGWRPVIAPEVEFYLVSQNTDPDFPLVPPTGRSGRPETASQPYGLEALTEFEEFIEHTYEWCEKAGINIDTKIHESGAAQLEVRLVRQVALQHGVYATFLAKPMSDQPGSAMHIHQSVLDIETGRNIFSTQAGKDSALFRSYIAGLARLLPQVTPMFAPNVNSFRRMRPDSDAPINV
;
A
#
# COMPACT_ATOMS: atom_id res chain seq x y z
N MET A 1 13.65 -19.20 11.23
CA MET A 1 14.59 -18.48 12.12
C MET A 1 14.35 -17.00 11.88
N ALA A 2 14.37 -16.16 12.92
CA ALA A 2 14.19 -14.73 12.75
C ALA A 2 15.37 -14.14 11.96
N THR A 3 15.08 -13.26 11.02
CA THR A 3 16.02 -12.59 10.13
C THR A 3 16.99 -11.74 10.95
N ASN A 4 18.31 -11.95 10.77
CA ASN A 4 19.33 -11.11 11.39
C ASN A 4 19.65 -9.93 10.48
N LEU A 5 19.28 -8.71 10.90
CA LEU A 5 19.48 -7.48 10.11
C LEU A 5 20.95 -7.26 9.71
N ALA A 6 21.92 -7.52 10.59
CA ALA A 6 23.32 -7.26 10.31
C ALA A 6 23.89 -8.24 9.27
N THR A 7 23.56 -9.52 9.41
CA THR A 7 23.90 -10.54 8.43
C THR A 7 23.27 -10.23 7.08
N TRP A 8 21.96 -9.96 7.06
CA TRP A 8 21.23 -9.68 5.83
C TRP A 8 21.79 -8.45 5.08
N ILE A 9 22.01 -7.33 5.79
CA ILE A 9 22.60 -6.11 5.22
C ILE A 9 23.97 -6.37 4.61
N THR A 10 24.80 -7.18 5.28
CA THR A 10 26.15 -7.50 4.81
C THR A 10 26.11 -8.39 3.55
N GLU A 11 25.26 -9.42 3.56
CA GLU A 11 25.12 -10.36 2.45
C GLU A 11 24.59 -9.68 1.17
N HIS A 12 23.72 -8.67 1.32
CA HIS A 12 23.11 -7.94 0.20
C HIS A 12 23.87 -6.64 -0.15
N GLY A 13 25.02 -6.37 0.49
CA GLY A 13 25.85 -5.19 0.19
C GLY A 13 25.17 -3.85 0.44
N VAL A 14 24.24 -3.79 1.38
CA VAL A 14 23.40 -2.61 1.64
C VAL A 14 24.19 -1.51 2.35
N SER A 15 24.14 -0.31 1.78
CA SER A 15 24.84 0.87 2.27
C SER A 15 23.94 1.82 3.07
N GLU A 16 22.65 1.88 2.72
CA GLU A 16 21.63 2.71 3.38
C GLU A 16 20.37 1.92 3.71
N VAL A 17 19.68 2.31 4.78
CA VAL A 17 18.42 1.71 5.20
C VAL A 17 17.38 2.80 5.37
N GLU A 18 16.29 2.70 4.62
CA GLU A 18 15.07 3.46 4.89
C GLU A 18 14.24 2.70 5.92
N CYS A 19 14.23 3.19 7.15
CA CYS A 19 13.38 2.65 8.21
C CYS A 19 12.03 3.39 8.23
N ILE A 20 10.95 2.66 7.96
CA ILE A 20 9.66 3.21 7.55
C ILE A 20 8.58 2.92 8.59
N VAL A 21 7.71 3.89 8.84
CA VAL A 21 6.43 3.76 9.54
C VAL A 21 5.34 4.41 8.66
N PRO A 22 4.19 3.77 8.43
CA PRO A 22 3.08 4.40 7.73
C PRO A 22 2.36 5.40 8.64
N ASP A 23 2.01 6.59 8.12
CA ASP A 23 1.07 7.49 8.78
C ASP A 23 -0.40 7.07 8.56
N MET A 24 -1.34 7.79 9.17
CA MET A 24 -2.78 7.50 9.04
C MET A 24 -3.32 7.55 7.60
N ASN A 25 -2.63 8.24 6.68
CA ASN A 25 -3.00 8.30 5.27
C ASN A 25 -2.36 7.18 4.44
N GLY A 26 -1.63 6.27 5.08
CA GLY A 26 -0.85 5.23 4.40
C GLY A 26 0.42 5.76 3.73
N VAL A 27 0.82 7.00 4.01
CA VAL A 27 2.05 7.58 3.46
C VAL A 27 3.24 7.07 4.25
N GLN A 28 4.28 6.62 3.55
CA GLN A 28 5.53 6.18 4.15
C GLN A 28 6.23 7.38 4.80
N ARG A 29 6.44 7.31 6.11
CA ARG A 29 7.26 8.25 6.90
C ARG A 29 8.44 7.49 7.49
N GLY A 30 9.50 8.17 7.90
CA GLY A 30 10.64 7.46 8.47
C GLY A 30 11.94 8.20 8.43
N LYS A 31 13.03 7.42 8.48
CA LYS A 31 14.40 7.92 8.43
C LYS A 31 15.21 7.09 7.45
N VAL A 32 16.06 7.77 6.68
CA VAL A 32 17.12 7.14 5.89
C VAL A 32 18.41 7.22 6.69
N LEU A 33 19.07 6.09 6.92
CA LEU A 33 20.29 6.01 7.70
C LEU A 33 21.36 5.20 6.96
N PRO A 34 22.65 5.56 7.05
CA PRO A 34 23.73 4.64 6.70
C PRO A 34 23.59 3.32 7.47
N ALA A 35 23.85 2.18 6.83
CA ALA A 35 23.59 0.85 7.37
C ALA A 35 24.22 0.63 8.76
N ASN A 36 25.47 1.07 8.96
CA ASN A 36 26.16 0.99 10.26
C ASN A 36 25.48 1.86 11.34
N LYS A 37 24.94 3.03 10.96
CA LYS A 37 24.21 3.90 11.88
C LYS A 37 22.84 3.32 12.22
N PHE A 38 22.16 2.72 11.25
CA PHE A 38 20.92 1.97 11.49
C PHE A 38 21.15 0.84 12.51
N LEU A 39 22.13 -0.03 12.26
CA LEU A 39 22.42 -1.17 13.14
C LEU A 39 22.80 -0.75 14.56
N SER A 40 23.64 0.29 14.72
CA SER A 40 23.94 0.84 16.04
C SER A 40 22.70 1.42 16.72
N SER A 41 21.84 2.12 15.97
CA SER A 41 20.61 2.71 16.53
C SER A 41 19.60 1.64 16.97
N VAL A 42 19.52 0.52 16.27
CA VAL A 42 18.71 -0.65 16.67
C VAL A 42 19.28 -1.28 17.94
N LYS A 43 20.60 -1.52 17.98
CA LYS A 43 21.28 -2.14 19.13
C LYS A 43 21.18 -1.29 20.41
N GLU A 44 21.36 0.02 20.28
CA GLU A 44 21.32 0.98 21.39
C GLU A 44 19.90 1.44 21.72
N ASN A 45 18.90 1.00 20.95
CA ASN A 45 17.51 1.42 21.07
C ASN A 45 17.34 2.94 21.03
N THR A 46 18.02 3.61 20.08
CA THR A 46 18.05 5.08 19.93
C THR A 46 17.29 5.58 18.69
N LEU A 47 16.66 4.69 17.93
CA LEU A 47 15.86 5.09 16.78
C LEU A 47 14.56 5.77 17.23
N ARG A 48 14.37 7.02 16.82
CA ARG A 48 13.26 7.90 17.24
C ARG A 48 12.62 8.61 16.06
N ILE A 49 11.37 9.03 16.19
CA ILE A 49 10.68 9.92 15.24
C ILE A 49 9.62 10.76 15.97
N PRO A 50 9.30 12.00 15.54
CA PRO A 50 8.24 12.78 16.17
C PRO A 50 6.89 12.05 16.12
N GLY A 51 6.04 12.21 17.14
CA GLY A 51 4.72 11.58 17.19
C GLY A 51 3.72 12.21 16.21
N SER A 52 3.89 13.50 15.93
CA SER A 52 3.08 14.29 15.01
C SER A 52 3.02 13.71 13.59
N ILE A 53 4.01 12.90 13.18
CA ILE A 53 4.02 12.24 11.86
C ILE A 53 2.75 11.45 11.58
N PHE A 54 2.12 10.89 12.62
CA PHE A 54 0.93 10.04 12.46
C PHE A 54 -0.33 10.85 12.15
N SER A 55 -0.32 12.17 12.37
CA SER A 55 -1.42 13.09 12.04
C SER A 55 -1.20 13.96 10.82
N VAL A 56 -0.05 13.84 10.14
CA VAL A 56 0.24 14.68 8.98
C VAL A 56 -0.85 14.45 7.93
N THR A 57 -1.51 15.53 7.52
CA THR A 57 -2.53 15.50 6.48
C THR A 57 -1.89 15.26 5.10
N ILE A 58 -2.68 14.88 4.11
CA ILE A 58 -2.16 14.58 2.77
C ILE A 58 -1.48 15.78 2.08
N ASN A 59 -1.87 17.01 2.43
CA ASN A 59 -1.24 18.26 1.98
C ASN A 59 -0.04 18.70 2.83
N GLY A 60 0.38 17.90 3.82
CA GLY A 60 1.57 18.16 4.64
C GLY A 60 1.34 19.08 5.84
N GLU A 61 0.08 19.35 6.20
CA GLU A 61 -0.31 20.15 7.36
C GLU A 61 -0.62 19.24 8.57
N TYR A 62 -1.06 19.86 9.66
CA TYR A 62 -1.49 19.18 10.88
C TYR A 62 -2.92 19.62 11.23
N PRO A 63 -3.80 18.68 11.62
CA PRO A 63 -5.14 19.04 12.04
C PRO A 63 -5.13 19.79 13.38
N GLU A 64 -6.01 20.78 13.51
CA GLU A 64 -6.21 21.53 14.75
C GLU A 64 -7.19 20.79 15.70
N GLY A 65 -7.08 21.03 17.01
CA GLY A 65 -8.04 20.53 18.00
C GLY A 65 -7.96 19.02 18.32
N ILE A 66 -6.90 18.34 17.87
CA ILE A 66 -6.70 16.89 18.10
C ILE A 66 -5.85 16.57 19.32
N GLY A 67 -5.69 17.50 20.28
CA GLY A 67 -4.88 17.31 21.50
C GLY A 67 -5.28 16.10 22.36
N HIS A 68 -6.52 15.62 22.18
CA HIS A 68 -7.05 14.41 22.82
C HIS A 68 -6.63 13.10 22.12
N ILE A 69 -6.09 13.18 20.91
CA ILE A 69 -5.58 12.05 20.10
C ILE A 69 -4.06 12.04 20.12
N ILE A 70 -3.43 13.20 19.90
CA ILE A 70 -1.98 13.39 19.89
C ILE A 70 -1.62 14.49 20.88
N PRO A 71 -0.66 14.27 21.79
CA PRO A 71 -0.24 15.29 22.73
C PRO A 71 0.35 16.52 22.02
N GLU A 72 -0.05 17.72 22.44
CA GLU A 72 0.40 19.00 21.85
C GLU A 72 1.92 19.21 21.94
N TYR A 73 2.59 18.60 22.93
CA TYR A 73 4.03 18.72 23.12
C TYR A 73 4.86 17.78 22.24
N ASP A 74 4.21 17.01 21.36
CA ASP A 74 4.80 16.14 20.33
C ASP A 74 6.01 15.30 20.82
N PRO A 75 5.81 14.33 21.73
CA PRO A 75 6.92 13.49 22.18
C PRO A 75 7.46 12.62 21.05
N ASP A 76 8.78 12.51 21.00
CA ASP A 76 9.45 11.48 20.20
C ASP A 76 8.93 10.08 20.56
N GLN A 77 8.59 9.35 19.50
CA GLN A 77 8.22 7.94 19.52
C GLN A 77 9.44 7.08 19.18
N MET A 78 9.52 5.91 19.78
CA MET A 78 10.50 4.88 19.49
C MET A 78 10.08 4.11 18.24
N MET A 79 11.02 3.94 17.31
CA MET A 79 10.84 3.08 16.15
C MET A 79 11.54 1.75 16.42
N VAL A 80 10.81 0.65 16.29
CA VAL A 80 11.33 -0.71 16.46
C VAL A 80 11.21 -1.42 15.12
N PRO A 81 12.31 -1.55 14.34
CA PRO A 81 12.28 -2.23 13.05
C PRO A 81 11.88 -3.69 13.18
N ASP A 82 11.05 -4.18 12.28
CA ASP A 82 10.69 -5.58 12.15
C ASP A 82 11.64 -6.26 11.16
N PRO A 83 12.56 -7.14 11.62
CA PRO A 83 13.55 -7.77 10.76
C PRO A 83 12.96 -8.59 9.62
N GLU A 84 11.77 -9.16 9.77
CA GLU A 84 11.14 -9.99 8.74
C GLU A 84 10.69 -9.18 7.52
N THR A 85 10.60 -7.85 7.68
CA THR A 85 10.20 -6.92 6.62
C THR A 85 11.36 -6.33 5.83
N ILE A 86 12.62 -6.69 6.16
CA ILE A 86 13.75 -6.13 5.43
C ILE A 86 13.77 -6.63 3.98
N ARG A 87 13.83 -5.72 3.03
CA ARG A 87 13.83 -6.00 1.58
C ARG A 87 14.76 -5.04 0.87
N GLU A 88 15.29 -5.45 -0.29
CA GLU A 88 16.01 -4.51 -1.14
C GLU A 88 15.08 -3.40 -1.60
N ALA A 89 15.61 -2.18 -1.67
CA ALA A 89 14.92 -1.01 -2.18
C ALA A 89 15.47 -0.70 -3.58
N PRO A 90 14.82 -1.16 -4.67
CA PRO A 90 15.31 -0.92 -6.01
C PRO A 90 15.14 0.56 -6.41
N GLY A 91 15.89 0.99 -7.42
CA GLY A 91 15.79 2.35 -7.98
C GLY A 91 16.64 3.43 -7.33
N PHE A 92 17.35 3.13 -6.24
CA PHE A 92 18.28 4.05 -5.60
C PHE A 92 19.67 3.97 -6.23
N ALA A 93 20.36 5.11 -6.32
CA ALA A 93 21.75 5.16 -6.76
C ALA A 93 22.69 4.48 -5.75
N THR A 94 22.38 4.57 -4.46
CA THR A 94 23.10 3.89 -3.38
C THR A 94 22.38 2.58 -3.03
N PRO A 95 23.08 1.45 -2.84
CA PRO A 95 22.46 0.19 -2.40
C PRO A 95 21.65 0.39 -1.11
N THR A 96 20.33 0.31 -1.23
CA THR A 96 19.39 0.69 -0.16
C THR A 96 18.47 -0.47 0.17
N ALA A 97 18.05 -0.57 1.44
CA ALA A 97 17.01 -1.49 1.88
C ALA A 97 15.85 -0.77 2.56
N TYR A 98 14.65 -1.32 2.40
CA TYR A 98 13.48 -0.96 3.19
C TYR A 98 13.40 -1.83 4.44
N VAL A 99 12.99 -1.25 5.57
CA VAL A 99 12.56 -2.01 6.74
C VAL A 99 11.41 -1.30 7.43
N ILE A 100 10.31 -2.01 7.67
CA ILE A 100 9.14 -1.45 8.33
C ILE A 100 9.33 -1.55 9.84
N ALA A 101 9.13 -0.45 10.54
CA ALA A 101 9.13 -0.40 12.00
C ALA A 101 7.72 -0.34 12.59
N ASP A 102 7.63 -0.75 13.84
CA ASP A 102 6.52 -0.41 14.73
C ASP A 102 6.86 0.85 15.52
N ALA A 103 5.83 1.53 16.02
CA ALA A 103 5.98 2.73 16.82
C ALA A 103 5.51 2.51 18.26
N PHE A 104 6.36 2.89 19.21
CA PHE A 104 6.12 2.79 20.64
C PHE A 104 6.41 4.12 21.33
N THR A 105 5.69 4.40 22.42
CA THR A 105 6.01 5.49 23.33
C THR A 105 7.29 5.18 24.11
N LYS A 106 7.82 6.17 24.84
CA LYS A 106 9.05 6.02 25.65
C LYS A 106 8.96 4.96 26.75
N ASP A 107 7.76 4.71 27.26
CA ASP A 107 7.42 3.68 28.24
C ASP A 107 7.20 2.30 27.61
N GLY A 108 7.32 2.18 26.28
CA GLY A 108 7.17 0.92 25.55
C GLY A 108 5.73 0.57 25.19
N THR A 109 4.78 1.50 25.38
CA THR A 109 3.38 1.29 24.98
C THR A 109 3.23 1.49 23.46
N PRO A 110 2.49 0.62 22.74
CA PRO A 110 2.14 0.84 21.34
C PRO A 110 1.55 2.22 21.06
N VAL A 111 2.02 2.90 20.01
CA VAL A 111 1.35 4.12 19.52
C VAL A 111 -0.01 3.72 18.94
N ALA A 112 -1.09 4.07 19.64
CA ALA A 112 -2.42 3.54 19.37
C ALA A 112 -2.99 3.91 17.99
N ILE A 113 -2.59 5.08 17.45
CA ILE A 113 -3.02 5.57 16.14
C ILE A 113 -2.14 5.09 14.98
N ALA A 114 -1.01 4.46 15.26
CA ALA A 114 -0.13 3.95 14.23
C ALA A 114 -0.83 2.79 13.49
N PRO A 115 -1.00 2.85 12.16
CA PRO A 115 -1.76 1.86 11.39
C PRO A 115 -1.30 0.42 11.62
N ARG A 116 0.02 0.21 11.72
CA ARG A 116 0.59 -1.12 11.94
C ARG A 116 0.24 -1.69 13.31
N MET A 117 0.13 -0.85 14.34
CA MET A 117 -0.29 -1.28 15.68
C MET A 117 -1.78 -1.63 15.71
N ILE A 118 -2.60 -0.89 14.97
CA ILE A 118 -4.02 -1.21 14.77
C ILE A 118 -4.15 -2.56 14.05
N LEU A 119 -3.40 -2.78 12.97
CA LEU A 119 -3.41 -4.04 12.23
C LEU A 119 -3.02 -5.22 13.13
N LYS A 120 -1.96 -5.10 13.93
CA LYS A 120 -1.55 -6.15 14.88
C LYS A 120 -2.64 -6.48 15.90
N ARG A 121 -3.36 -5.46 16.40
CA ARG A 121 -4.53 -5.69 17.28
C ARG A 121 -5.65 -6.44 16.56
N VAL A 122 -5.96 -6.10 15.32
CA VAL A 122 -6.97 -6.80 14.52
C VAL A 122 -6.56 -8.25 14.26
N LEU A 123 -5.31 -8.50 13.88
CA LEU A 123 -4.78 -9.85 13.66
C LEU A 123 -4.86 -10.69 14.94
N LYS A 124 -4.57 -10.10 16.10
CA LYS A 124 -4.70 -10.79 17.39
C LYS A 124 -6.14 -11.22 17.68
N LEU A 125 -7.15 -10.44 17.27
CA LEU A 125 -8.57 -10.82 17.42
C LEU A 125 -8.95 -12.05 16.57
N TYR A 126 -8.32 -12.21 15.40
CA TYR A 126 -8.48 -13.42 14.60
C TYR A 126 -7.74 -14.61 15.23
N GLU A 127 -6.49 -14.38 15.66
CA GLU A 127 -5.67 -15.41 16.32
C GLU A 127 -6.34 -15.96 17.58
N ASP A 128 -6.98 -15.10 18.39
CA ASP A 128 -7.73 -15.50 19.59
C ASP A 128 -8.90 -16.44 19.30
N ARG A 129 -9.33 -16.53 18.04
CA ARG A 129 -10.35 -17.48 17.57
C ARG A 129 -9.76 -18.68 16.83
N GLY A 130 -8.45 -18.81 16.79
CA GLY A 130 -7.75 -19.82 15.98
C GLY A 130 -7.86 -19.53 14.48
N TRP A 131 -8.04 -18.27 14.08
CA TRP A 131 -8.27 -17.89 12.68
C TRP A 131 -7.12 -17.08 12.11
N ARG A 132 -6.88 -17.25 10.81
CA ARG A 132 -5.92 -16.49 10.02
C ARG A 132 -6.63 -15.83 8.84
N PRO A 133 -6.75 -14.50 8.80
CA PRO A 133 -7.28 -13.81 7.63
C PRO A 133 -6.27 -13.89 6.48
N VAL A 134 -6.79 -13.99 5.26
CA VAL A 134 -6.03 -13.94 4.01
C VAL A 134 -6.60 -12.80 3.18
N ILE A 135 -5.74 -11.87 2.80
CA ILE A 135 -6.10 -10.64 2.11
C ILE A 135 -5.30 -10.59 0.81
N ALA A 136 -5.99 -10.37 -0.31
CA ALA A 136 -5.40 -10.15 -1.62
C ALA A 136 -5.98 -8.85 -2.21
N PRO A 137 -5.25 -7.72 -2.11
CA PRO A 137 -5.66 -6.48 -2.74
C PRO A 137 -5.30 -6.48 -4.23
N GLU A 138 -6.23 -6.01 -5.06
CA GLU A 138 -6.03 -5.74 -6.49
C GLU A 138 -5.94 -4.23 -6.66
N VAL A 139 -4.75 -3.70 -6.92
CA VAL A 139 -4.51 -2.25 -6.96
C VAL A 139 -4.47 -1.76 -8.40
N GLU A 140 -5.42 -0.90 -8.73
CA GLU A 140 -5.53 -0.29 -10.06
C GLU A 140 -4.81 1.07 -10.12
N PHE A 141 -4.26 1.43 -11.29
CA PHE A 141 -3.76 2.78 -11.58
C PHE A 141 -3.95 3.17 -13.06
N TYR A 142 -3.44 4.33 -13.45
CA TYR A 142 -3.28 4.73 -14.84
C TYR A 142 -1.84 5.16 -15.14
N LEU A 143 -1.29 4.71 -16.27
CA LEU A 143 -0.20 5.44 -16.90
C LEU A 143 -0.75 6.67 -17.60
N VAL A 144 -0.08 7.80 -17.45
CA VAL A 144 -0.41 9.07 -18.11
C VAL A 144 0.85 9.72 -18.64
N SER A 145 0.69 10.56 -19.67
CA SER A 145 1.78 11.43 -20.14
C SER A 145 2.31 12.28 -18.98
N GLN A 146 3.59 12.62 -19.03
CA GLN A 146 4.16 13.55 -18.04
C GLN A 146 3.39 14.87 -18.07
N ASN A 147 2.86 15.23 -16.92
CA ASN A 147 2.06 16.43 -16.72
C ASN A 147 2.80 17.35 -15.75
N THR A 148 3.61 18.25 -16.30
CA THR A 148 4.42 19.19 -15.50
C THR A 148 3.64 20.39 -15.01
N ASP A 149 2.46 20.62 -15.59
CA ASP A 149 1.55 21.70 -15.23
C ASP A 149 0.21 21.09 -14.80
N PRO A 150 -0.12 21.17 -13.48
CA PRO A 150 -1.31 20.54 -12.91
C PRO A 150 -2.62 21.21 -13.36
N ASP A 151 -2.57 22.37 -14.01
CA ASP A 151 -3.77 23.03 -14.55
C ASP A 151 -4.28 22.34 -15.82
N PHE A 152 -3.46 21.51 -16.47
CA PHE A 152 -3.85 20.73 -17.64
C PHE A 152 -4.36 19.34 -17.26
N PRO A 153 -5.35 18.81 -18.00
CA PRO A 153 -5.86 17.46 -17.75
C PRO A 153 -4.78 16.41 -18.00
N LEU A 154 -4.86 15.32 -17.25
CA LEU A 154 -4.10 14.11 -17.53
C LEU A 154 -4.57 13.52 -18.87
N VAL A 155 -3.62 13.05 -19.67
CA VAL A 155 -3.89 12.42 -20.97
C VAL A 155 -3.16 11.09 -21.08
N PRO A 156 -3.68 10.14 -21.88
CA PRO A 156 -2.99 8.88 -22.14
C PRO A 156 -1.55 9.09 -22.62
N PRO A 157 -0.59 8.23 -22.22
CA PRO A 157 0.77 8.30 -22.69
C PRO A 157 0.90 7.72 -24.10
N THR A 158 1.97 8.12 -24.78
CA THR A 158 2.37 7.51 -26.04
C THR A 158 3.04 6.16 -25.75
N GLY A 159 2.52 5.08 -26.35
CA GLY A 159 3.12 3.74 -26.27
C GLY A 159 4.30 3.55 -27.23
N ARG A 160 4.89 2.35 -27.25
CA ARG A 160 6.02 2.02 -28.15
C ARG A 160 5.74 2.27 -29.63
N SER A 161 4.48 2.24 -30.06
CA SER A 161 4.05 2.53 -31.43
C SER A 161 4.23 4.00 -31.82
N GLY A 162 4.58 4.88 -30.88
CA GLY A 162 4.63 6.32 -31.07
C GLY A 162 3.24 6.98 -31.12
N ARG A 163 2.19 6.25 -30.73
CA ARG A 163 0.83 6.76 -30.64
C ARG A 163 0.23 6.52 -29.25
N PRO A 164 -0.58 7.45 -28.73
CA PRO A 164 -1.40 7.17 -27.56
C PRO A 164 -2.56 6.25 -27.94
N GLU A 165 -3.03 5.48 -26.97
CA GLU A 165 -4.27 4.71 -27.11
C GLU A 165 -5.45 5.68 -27.29
N THR A 166 -6.25 5.48 -28.34
CA THR A 166 -7.36 6.37 -28.70
C THR A 166 -8.74 5.84 -28.30
N ALA A 167 -8.82 4.55 -27.92
CA ALA A 167 -10.05 3.88 -27.51
C ALA A 167 -9.72 2.76 -26.53
N SER A 168 -10.55 2.60 -25.49
CA SER A 168 -10.38 1.55 -24.47
C SER A 168 -10.29 0.15 -25.09
N GLN A 169 -9.21 -0.57 -24.76
CA GLN A 169 -8.98 -1.97 -25.13
C GLN A 169 -9.01 -2.90 -23.90
N PRO A 170 -10.17 -3.13 -23.25
CA PRO A 170 -10.24 -4.02 -22.09
C PRO A 170 -9.78 -5.43 -22.51
N TYR A 171 -8.84 -6.01 -21.75
CA TYR A 171 -8.22 -7.32 -22.05
C TYR A 171 -7.45 -7.37 -23.40
N GLY A 172 -7.12 -6.21 -23.98
CA GLY A 172 -6.37 -6.11 -25.22
C GLY A 172 -4.91 -6.50 -25.06
N LEU A 173 -4.48 -7.59 -25.68
CA LEU A 173 -3.09 -8.03 -25.64
C LEU A 173 -2.15 -7.03 -26.33
N GLU A 174 -2.59 -6.37 -27.40
CA GLU A 174 -1.81 -5.35 -28.09
C GLU A 174 -1.55 -4.13 -27.19
N ALA A 175 -2.54 -3.71 -26.40
CA ALA A 175 -2.39 -2.59 -25.45
C ALA A 175 -1.37 -2.92 -24.34
N LEU A 176 -1.31 -4.17 -23.86
CA LEU A 176 -0.25 -4.61 -22.95
C LEU A 176 1.14 -4.48 -23.57
N THR A 177 1.26 -4.85 -24.84
CA THR A 177 2.56 -4.80 -25.52
C THR A 177 3.07 -3.37 -25.72
N GLU A 178 2.21 -2.35 -25.68
CA GLU A 178 2.62 -0.95 -25.82
C GLU A 178 3.48 -0.45 -24.64
N PHE A 179 3.34 -1.07 -23.46
CA PHE A 179 4.05 -0.72 -22.23
C PHE A 179 4.81 -1.91 -21.62
N GLU A 180 5.15 -2.90 -22.44
CA GLU A 180 5.81 -4.15 -22.02
C GLU A 180 7.10 -3.90 -21.22
N GLU A 181 7.97 -2.99 -21.68
CA GLU A 181 9.23 -2.67 -20.99
C GLU A 181 9.00 -2.08 -19.58
N PHE A 182 7.97 -1.25 -19.43
CA PHE A 182 7.56 -0.70 -18.15
C PHE A 182 7.03 -1.80 -17.21
N ILE A 183 6.20 -2.70 -17.75
CA ILE A 183 5.61 -3.80 -17.00
C ILE A 183 6.71 -4.73 -16.49
N GLU A 184 7.59 -5.22 -17.37
CA GLU A 184 8.67 -6.14 -17.00
C GLU A 184 9.65 -5.50 -16.00
N HIS A 185 9.96 -4.21 -16.15
CA HIS A 185 10.77 -3.49 -15.17
C HIS A 185 10.07 -3.42 -13.79
N THR A 186 8.76 -3.23 -13.78
CA THR A 186 7.98 -3.26 -12.52
C THR A 186 8.06 -4.63 -11.87
N TYR A 187 7.95 -5.72 -12.64
CA TYR A 187 8.09 -7.08 -12.13
C TYR A 187 9.47 -7.31 -11.50
N GLU A 188 10.54 -6.94 -12.20
CA GLU A 188 11.91 -7.08 -11.70
C GLU A 188 12.08 -6.39 -10.35
N TRP A 189 11.56 -5.17 -10.21
CA TRP A 189 11.67 -4.41 -8.97
C TRP A 189 10.78 -4.97 -7.86
N CYS A 190 9.56 -5.42 -8.19
CA CYS A 190 8.68 -6.07 -7.22
C CYS A 190 9.31 -7.37 -6.69
N GLU A 191 9.96 -8.17 -7.55
CA GLU A 191 10.69 -9.36 -7.13
C GLU A 191 11.82 -9.01 -6.14
N LYS A 192 12.64 -8.00 -6.45
CA LYS A 192 13.71 -7.52 -5.54
C LYS A 192 13.16 -7.02 -4.20
N ALA A 193 12.02 -6.34 -4.23
CA ALA A 193 11.32 -5.87 -3.04
C ALA A 193 10.54 -6.99 -2.31
N GLY A 194 10.54 -8.23 -2.82
CA GLY A 194 9.85 -9.38 -2.24
C GLY A 194 8.32 -9.27 -2.29
N ILE A 195 7.79 -8.58 -3.31
CA ILE A 195 6.37 -8.44 -3.61
C ILE A 195 6.00 -9.46 -4.68
N ASN A 196 5.15 -10.43 -4.32
CA ASN A 196 4.64 -11.42 -5.25
C ASN A 196 3.49 -10.82 -6.08
N ILE A 197 3.63 -10.81 -7.40
CA ILE A 197 2.58 -10.41 -8.34
C ILE A 197 2.07 -11.66 -9.05
N ASP A 198 0.78 -12.00 -8.85
CA ASP A 198 0.21 -13.27 -9.34
C ASP A 198 -0.36 -13.22 -10.77
N THR A 199 -0.97 -12.12 -11.22
CA THR A 199 -1.70 -12.12 -12.51
C THR A 199 -1.63 -10.77 -13.25
N LYS A 200 -1.42 -10.85 -14.58
CA LYS A 200 -1.41 -9.73 -15.55
C LYS A 200 -2.80 -9.57 -16.16
N ILE A 201 -3.48 -8.43 -15.95
CA ILE A 201 -4.71 -8.10 -16.67
C ILE A 201 -4.64 -6.63 -17.13
N HIS A 202 -4.89 -6.40 -18.42
CA HIS A 202 -5.19 -5.05 -18.92
C HIS A 202 -6.63 -4.74 -18.56
N GLU A 203 -6.81 -3.90 -17.56
CA GLU A 203 -8.14 -3.50 -17.12
C GLU A 203 -8.81 -2.53 -18.11
N SER A 204 -10.03 -2.14 -17.79
CA SER A 204 -10.80 -1.16 -18.58
C SER A 204 -10.07 0.18 -18.83
N GLY A 205 -9.01 0.47 -18.07
CA GLY A 205 -8.06 1.57 -18.26
C GLY A 205 -6.59 1.10 -18.35
N ALA A 206 -5.75 1.91 -19.00
CA ALA A 206 -4.36 1.57 -19.29
C ALA A 206 -3.45 1.50 -18.04
N ALA A 207 -2.89 0.29 -17.80
CA ALA A 207 -1.75 -0.08 -16.92
C ALA A 207 -1.90 0.10 -15.39
N GLN A 208 -1.65 -0.96 -14.58
CA GLN A 208 -2.01 -1.10 -13.13
C GLN A 208 -1.10 -2.08 -12.29
N LEU A 209 -0.55 -1.72 -11.09
CA LEU A 209 0.51 -2.28 -10.15
C LEU A 209 0.96 -1.27 -8.99
N GLU A 210 1.74 -1.61 -7.94
CA GLU A 210 1.97 -0.84 -6.65
C GLU A 210 2.63 0.58 -6.58
N VAL A 211 2.12 1.48 -5.71
CA VAL A 211 2.35 2.95 -5.62
C VAL A 211 3.76 3.56 -5.75
N ARG A 212 4.72 3.35 -4.83
CA ARG A 212 6.01 4.12 -4.87
C ARG A 212 6.96 3.56 -5.92
N LEU A 213 7.10 2.24 -5.92
CA LEU A 213 7.95 1.49 -6.84
C LEU A 213 7.51 1.73 -8.28
N VAL A 214 6.21 1.57 -8.57
CA VAL A 214 5.65 1.84 -9.91
C VAL A 214 5.80 3.28 -10.31
N ARG A 215 5.60 4.26 -9.41
CA ARG A 215 5.82 5.67 -9.75
C ARG A 215 7.26 5.92 -10.18
N GLN A 216 8.24 5.31 -9.52
CA GLN A 216 9.64 5.45 -9.91
C GLN A 216 9.95 4.75 -11.25
N VAL A 217 9.45 3.54 -11.45
CA VAL A 217 9.60 2.83 -12.74
C VAL A 217 8.94 3.64 -13.86
N ALA A 218 7.72 4.16 -13.66
CA ALA A 218 7.01 4.99 -14.62
C ALA A 218 7.83 6.21 -15.02
N LEU A 219 8.42 6.91 -14.04
CA LEU A 219 9.29 8.06 -14.28
C LEU A 219 10.50 7.70 -15.15
N GLN A 220 11.12 6.53 -14.93
CA GLN A 220 12.24 6.05 -15.75
C GLN A 220 11.82 5.72 -17.20
N HIS A 221 10.55 5.39 -17.40
CA HIS A 221 9.93 5.13 -18.70
C HIS A 221 9.25 6.38 -19.31
N GLY A 222 9.49 7.57 -18.75
CA GLY A 222 9.00 8.83 -19.33
C GLY A 222 7.49 9.03 -19.23
N VAL A 223 6.82 8.35 -18.28
CA VAL A 223 5.39 8.45 -18.01
C VAL A 223 5.14 8.65 -16.51
N TYR A 224 3.93 9.04 -16.12
CA TYR A 224 3.54 9.09 -14.71
C TYR A 224 2.54 7.97 -14.40
N ALA A 225 2.64 7.38 -13.21
CA ALA A 225 1.64 6.46 -12.67
C ALA A 225 0.77 7.17 -11.63
N THR A 226 -0.55 7.16 -11.83
CA THR A 226 -1.53 7.79 -10.92
C THR A 226 -2.52 6.78 -10.36
N PHE A 227 -2.71 6.82 -9.05
CA PHE A 227 -3.59 5.94 -8.27
C PHE A 227 -4.85 6.67 -7.82
N LEU A 228 -5.16 7.80 -8.46
CA LEU A 228 -6.39 8.53 -8.22
C LEU A 228 -7.57 7.63 -8.59
N ALA A 229 -8.62 7.63 -7.77
CA ALA A 229 -9.80 6.83 -8.02
C ALA A 229 -10.53 7.23 -9.33
N LYS A 230 -10.40 8.49 -9.75
CA LYS A 230 -10.96 9.03 -10.99
C LYS A 230 -10.02 10.10 -11.56
N PRO A 231 -8.94 9.72 -12.26
CA PRO A 231 -7.95 10.66 -12.76
C PRO A 231 -8.46 11.45 -13.97
N MET A 232 -9.15 10.76 -14.89
CA MET A 232 -9.77 11.35 -16.08
C MET A 232 -11.29 11.18 -15.99
N SER A 233 -12.04 12.23 -16.36
CA SER A 233 -13.50 12.25 -16.16
C SER A 233 -14.25 11.29 -17.08
N ASP A 234 -13.73 11.11 -18.29
CA ASP A 234 -14.28 10.34 -19.42
C ASP A 234 -13.77 8.89 -19.46
N GLN A 235 -12.73 8.56 -18.71
CA GLN A 235 -12.19 7.20 -18.59
C GLN A 235 -12.75 6.48 -17.37
N PRO A 236 -12.70 5.14 -17.28
CA PRO A 236 -13.02 4.40 -16.05
C PRO A 236 -12.25 4.91 -14.82
N GLY A 237 -12.72 4.54 -13.63
CA GLY A 237 -12.04 4.89 -12.38
C GLY A 237 -11.14 3.77 -11.90
N SER A 238 -10.02 4.09 -11.24
CA SER A 238 -9.17 3.10 -10.57
C SER A 238 -9.71 2.75 -9.18
N ALA A 239 -9.60 1.49 -8.81
CA ALA A 239 -10.06 0.92 -7.55
C ALA A 239 -8.94 0.19 -6.79
N MET A 240 -9.30 -0.25 -5.59
CA MET A 240 -8.59 -1.33 -4.92
C MET A 240 -9.61 -2.35 -4.45
N HIS A 241 -9.83 -3.42 -5.22
CA HIS A 241 -10.64 -4.52 -4.74
C HIS A 241 -9.86 -5.30 -3.69
N ILE A 242 -10.54 -5.80 -2.66
CA ILE A 242 -9.89 -6.56 -1.58
C ILE A 242 -10.59 -7.89 -1.46
N HIS A 243 -9.92 -8.93 -1.94
CA HIS A 243 -10.35 -10.31 -1.80
C HIS A 243 -9.99 -10.79 -0.40
N GLN A 244 -10.98 -11.35 0.31
CA GLN A 244 -10.83 -11.70 1.71
C GLN A 244 -11.33 -13.12 1.94
N SER A 245 -10.52 -13.91 2.63
CA SER A 245 -10.94 -15.19 3.20
C SER A 245 -10.38 -15.36 4.60
N VAL A 246 -10.91 -16.33 5.35
CA VAL A 246 -10.42 -16.63 6.69
C VAL A 246 -10.19 -18.12 6.78
N LEU A 247 -8.99 -18.50 7.21
CA LEU A 247 -8.59 -19.88 7.40
C LEU A 247 -8.64 -20.23 8.88
N ASP A 248 -9.12 -21.42 9.19
CA ASP A 248 -8.88 -22.05 10.48
C ASP A 248 -7.41 -22.46 10.58
N ILE A 249 -6.71 -22.05 11.63
CA ILE A 249 -5.24 -22.24 11.76
C ILE A 249 -4.89 -23.71 11.92
N GLU A 250 -5.67 -24.47 12.70
CA GLU A 250 -5.38 -25.87 12.97
C GLU A 250 -5.62 -26.76 11.75
N THR A 251 -6.72 -26.54 11.05
CA THR A 251 -7.14 -27.41 9.94
C THR A 251 -6.74 -26.88 8.56
N GLY A 252 -6.34 -25.61 8.46
CA GLY A 252 -6.04 -24.94 7.20
C GLY A 252 -7.26 -24.69 6.31
N ARG A 253 -8.47 -25.03 6.76
CA ARG A 253 -9.70 -24.93 5.96
C ARG A 253 -10.22 -23.50 5.94
N ASN A 254 -10.74 -23.08 4.79
CA ASN A 254 -11.45 -21.82 4.66
C ASN A 254 -12.80 -21.88 5.40
N ILE A 255 -12.99 -21.02 6.40
CA ILE A 255 -14.22 -21.00 7.21
C ILE A 255 -15.37 -20.30 6.50
N PHE A 256 -15.12 -19.62 5.38
CA PHE A 256 -16.16 -19.00 4.58
C PHE A 256 -16.90 -20.00 3.69
N SER A 257 -16.33 -21.17 3.41
CA SER A 257 -16.98 -22.22 2.65
C SER A 257 -17.30 -23.45 3.49
N THR A 258 -18.42 -24.09 3.19
CA THR A 258 -18.77 -25.43 3.67
C THR A 258 -17.97 -26.48 2.90
N GLN A 259 -17.93 -27.73 3.40
CA GLN A 259 -17.26 -28.84 2.71
C GLN A 259 -17.84 -29.10 1.29
N ALA A 260 -19.10 -28.72 1.05
CA ALA A 260 -19.75 -28.82 -0.26
C ALA A 260 -19.50 -27.60 -1.17
N GLY A 261 -18.61 -26.68 -0.79
CA GLY A 261 -18.27 -25.48 -1.58
C GLY A 261 -19.32 -24.36 -1.53
N LYS A 262 -20.34 -24.47 -0.67
CA LYS A 262 -21.35 -23.41 -0.48
C LYS A 262 -20.92 -22.41 0.59
N ASP A 263 -21.49 -21.22 0.55
CA ASP A 263 -21.40 -20.21 1.62
C ASP A 263 -21.67 -20.80 3.01
N SER A 264 -20.75 -20.60 3.93
CA SER A 264 -20.96 -20.87 5.35
C SER A 264 -21.85 -19.81 6.01
N ALA A 265 -22.33 -20.10 7.22
CA ALA A 265 -22.98 -19.09 8.06
C ALA A 265 -22.03 -17.93 8.41
N LEU A 266 -20.74 -18.23 8.64
CA LEU A 266 -19.73 -17.22 8.97
C LEU A 266 -19.49 -16.26 7.81
N PHE A 267 -19.45 -16.75 6.57
CA PHE A 267 -19.36 -15.89 5.39
C PHE A 267 -20.55 -14.95 5.28
N ARG A 268 -21.78 -15.46 5.45
CA ARG A 268 -22.98 -14.62 5.42
C ARG A 268 -22.98 -13.57 6.54
N SER A 269 -22.54 -13.93 7.75
CA SER A 269 -22.38 -12.98 8.86
C SER A 269 -21.30 -11.93 8.57
N TYR A 270 -20.21 -12.32 7.93
CA TYR A 270 -19.15 -11.42 7.51
C TYR A 270 -19.65 -10.38 6.49
N ILE A 271 -20.35 -10.82 5.45
CA ILE A 271 -21.01 -9.92 4.47
C ILE A 271 -22.02 -9.00 5.14
N ALA A 272 -22.85 -9.51 6.06
CA ALA A 272 -23.79 -8.68 6.81
C ALA A 272 -23.08 -7.62 7.67
N GLY A 273 -21.93 -7.96 8.25
CA GLY A 273 -21.07 -7.02 8.97
C GLY A 273 -20.52 -5.93 8.05
N LEU A 274 -20.01 -6.30 6.87
CA LEU A 274 -19.57 -5.35 5.86
C LEU A 274 -20.71 -4.40 5.45
N ALA A 275 -21.88 -4.94 5.09
CA ALA A 275 -23.02 -4.11 4.69
C ALA A 275 -23.42 -3.10 5.78
N ARG A 276 -23.38 -3.52 7.05
CA ARG A 276 -23.70 -2.66 8.19
C ARG A 276 -22.65 -1.59 8.48
N LEU A 277 -21.36 -1.93 8.36
CA LEU A 277 -20.27 -1.12 8.89
C LEU A 277 -19.51 -0.32 7.83
N LEU A 278 -19.49 -0.77 6.57
CA LEU A 278 -18.80 -0.06 5.48
C LEU A 278 -19.21 1.42 5.38
N PRO A 279 -20.50 1.80 5.45
CA PRO A 279 -20.88 3.21 5.40
C PRO A 279 -20.26 4.08 6.51
N GLN A 280 -19.99 3.49 7.69
CA GLN A 280 -19.42 4.19 8.84
C GLN A 280 -17.90 4.36 8.72
N VAL A 281 -17.23 3.46 8.00
CA VAL A 281 -15.77 3.47 7.83
C VAL A 281 -15.33 3.90 6.43
N THR A 282 -16.26 4.37 5.59
CA THR A 282 -15.98 4.93 4.25
C THR A 282 -14.79 5.91 4.23
N PRO A 283 -14.62 6.83 5.18
CA PRO A 283 -13.47 7.73 5.18
C PRO A 283 -12.11 7.01 5.27
N MET A 284 -12.06 5.74 5.71
CA MET A 284 -10.81 4.98 5.77
C MET A 284 -10.39 4.38 4.42
N PHE A 285 -11.35 3.97 3.57
CA PHE A 285 -11.06 3.34 2.27
C PHE A 285 -11.38 4.24 1.06
N ALA A 286 -12.08 5.35 1.28
CA ALA A 286 -12.31 6.42 0.32
C ALA A 286 -11.94 7.78 0.95
N PRO A 287 -10.68 7.99 1.35
CA PRO A 287 -10.27 9.14 2.16
C PRO A 287 -10.24 10.47 1.38
N ASN A 288 -10.32 10.44 0.05
CA ASN A 288 -10.13 11.62 -0.78
C ASN A 288 -11.43 12.04 -1.49
N VAL A 289 -11.60 13.34 -1.73
CA VAL A 289 -12.72 13.86 -2.55
C VAL A 289 -12.76 13.18 -3.92
N ASN A 290 -11.60 12.84 -4.49
CA ASN A 290 -11.50 12.12 -5.75
C ASN A 290 -12.13 10.70 -5.69
N SER A 291 -12.08 10.02 -4.54
CA SER A 291 -12.73 8.71 -4.33
C SER A 291 -14.24 8.79 -4.59
N PHE A 292 -14.90 9.85 -4.14
CA PHE A 292 -16.33 10.08 -4.37
C PHE A 292 -16.68 10.50 -5.80
N ARG A 293 -15.69 10.89 -6.63
CA ARG A 293 -15.90 11.07 -8.07
C ARG A 293 -16.05 9.73 -8.79
N ARG A 294 -15.49 8.65 -8.25
CA ARG A 294 -15.67 7.27 -8.73
C ARG A 294 -17.00 6.67 -8.24
N MET A 295 -17.37 6.89 -6.98
CA MET A 295 -18.61 6.35 -6.38
C MET A 295 -19.87 7.07 -6.91
N ARG A 296 -20.29 6.74 -8.13
CA ARG A 296 -21.46 7.34 -8.79
C ARG A 296 -22.33 6.26 -9.43
N PRO A 297 -23.64 6.50 -9.60
CA PRO A 297 -24.51 5.64 -10.40
C PRO A 297 -23.95 5.43 -11.81
N ASP A 298 -24.31 4.32 -12.43
CA ASP A 298 -23.96 3.97 -13.81
C ASP A 298 -22.43 3.88 -14.07
N SER A 299 -21.69 3.44 -13.04
CA SER A 299 -20.28 3.07 -13.13
C SER A 299 -20.05 1.69 -12.49
N ASP A 300 -18.91 1.06 -12.76
CA ASP A 300 -18.51 -0.20 -12.13
C ASP A 300 -18.10 -0.04 -10.64
N ALA A 301 -18.35 1.13 -10.05
CA ALA A 301 -18.09 1.38 -8.64
C ALA A 301 -19.18 0.76 -7.75
N PRO A 302 -18.81 0.01 -6.69
CA PRO A 302 -19.79 -0.51 -5.75
C PRO A 302 -20.35 0.63 -4.90
N ILE A 303 -21.60 1.02 -5.16
CA ILE A 303 -22.30 2.09 -4.43
C ILE A 303 -23.51 1.61 -3.64
N ASN A 304 -23.93 0.36 -3.85
CA ASN A 304 -25.09 -0.23 -3.19
C ASN A 304 -24.61 -1.07 -2.01
N VAL A 305 -24.79 -0.54 -0.80
CA VAL A 305 -24.49 -1.21 0.47
C VAL A 305 -25.68 -1.10 1.39
#